data_AF-A0A1I4WZB8-F1
#
_entry.id   AF-A0A1I4WZB8-F1
#
_cell.length_a   1.000
_cell.length_b   1.000
_cell.length_c   1.000
_cell.angle_alpha   90.00
_cell.angle_beta   90.00
_cell.angle_gamma   90.00
#
_symmetry.space_group_name_H-M   'P 1'
#
loop_
_entity.id
_entity.type
_entity.pdbx_description
1 polymer ?
#
loop_
_entity_poly.entity_id
_entity_poly.type
_entity_poly.pdbx_seq_one_letter_code
_entity_poly.pdbx_strand_id
1 'polypeptide(L)'
;MKKVLYFITILFPIIIFSQVGIGTEYPSAMLDIVPKSNSNYTLKLKNGANEEVSNIDNNGNVYFKGALKSNGNAGTDGYLLESRGVNESPIWVDANQTVVYKYVTIGYNAVNTNESSQVNADSEKLINFTTNTPLVNSSEIGTWNTTTLKYTTKKDGIYEVLVNINANTSASTTNRKGILTIHMGSAKQLFWGSNIIDSNTSVDYTGKVTRYLAKGVDIYITVNMTTAWKYNYSAININYSPKTN
;
A
#
# COMPACT_ATOMS: atom_id res chain seq x y z
N MET A 1 27.93 75.32 -30.54
CA MET A 1 27.22 74.22 -31.24
C MET A 1 27.90 72.85 -31.10
N LYS A 2 29.23 72.71 -31.32
CA LYS A 2 29.93 71.40 -31.20
C LYS A 2 29.76 70.69 -29.85
N LYS A 3 29.80 71.40 -28.71
CA LYS A 3 29.66 70.79 -27.36
C LYS A 3 28.25 70.26 -27.04
N VAL A 4 27.20 70.91 -27.56
CA VAL A 4 25.80 70.44 -27.42
C VAL A 4 25.56 69.22 -28.30
N LEU A 5 26.19 69.17 -29.47
CA LEU A 5 26.11 68.02 -30.37
C LEU A 5 26.74 66.76 -29.74
N TYR A 6 27.88 66.90 -29.05
CA TYR A 6 28.50 65.79 -28.30
C TYR A 6 27.66 65.32 -27.11
N PHE A 7 26.96 66.24 -26.43
CA PHE A 7 26.09 65.88 -25.31
C PHE A 7 24.87 65.07 -25.78
N ILE A 8 24.31 65.43 -26.94
CA ILE A 8 23.17 64.72 -27.55
C ILE A 8 23.60 63.35 -28.09
N THR A 9 24.77 63.20 -28.71
CA THR A 9 25.21 61.90 -29.25
C THR A 9 25.66 60.89 -28.19
N ILE A 10 26.08 61.33 -27.00
CA ILE A 10 26.52 60.41 -25.93
C ILE A 10 25.36 59.93 -25.05
N LEU A 11 24.29 60.73 -24.87
CA LEU A 11 23.13 60.37 -24.04
C LEU A 11 21.99 59.67 -24.80
N PHE A 12 21.90 59.83 -26.13
CA PHE A 12 20.86 59.16 -26.93
C PHE A 12 20.93 57.62 -26.98
N PRO A 13 22.09 56.93 -26.88
CA PRO A 13 22.11 55.47 -27.02
C PRO A 13 21.44 54.75 -25.84
N ILE A 14 21.37 55.35 -24.65
CA ILE A 14 20.95 54.64 -23.42
C ILE A 14 19.43 54.34 -23.44
N ILE A 15 18.65 55.10 -24.22
CA ILE A 15 17.17 54.99 -24.29
C ILE A 15 16.73 54.05 -25.44
N ILE A 16 17.62 53.74 -26.41
CA ILE A 16 17.23 53.03 -27.65
C ILE A 16 17.57 51.53 -27.59
N PHE A 17 18.40 51.08 -26.64
CA PHE A 17 18.61 49.65 -26.44
C PHE A 17 17.48 49.06 -25.60
N SER A 18 16.85 48.00 -26.13
CA SER A 18 15.86 47.19 -25.41
C SER A 18 16.48 46.63 -24.13
N GLN A 19 16.03 47.10 -22.96
CA GLN A 19 16.54 46.64 -21.67
C GLN A 19 15.74 45.41 -21.22
N VAL A 20 16.44 44.33 -20.84
CA VAL A 20 15.87 43.09 -20.27
C VAL A 20 15.39 43.30 -18.81
N GLY A 21 15.06 44.55 -18.44
CA GLY A 21 14.46 44.87 -17.15
C GLY A 21 15.35 44.87 -15.92
N ILE A 22 16.67 44.77 -16.06
CA ILE A 22 17.57 44.86 -14.90
C ILE A 22 17.62 46.32 -14.42
N GLY A 23 16.88 46.62 -13.34
CA GLY A 23 16.87 47.94 -12.69
C GLY A 23 16.00 48.99 -13.38
N THR A 24 14.96 48.59 -14.12
CA THR A 24 14.12 49.51 -14.93
C THR A 24 12.66 49.41 -14.49
N GLU A 25 11.97 50.54 -14.29
CA GLU A 25 10.55 50.55 -13.88
C GLU A 25 9.60 50.06 -15.00
N TYR A 26 9.99 50.22 -16.27
CA TYR A 26 9.18 49.85 -17.43
C TYR A 26 10.02 49.12 -18.49
N PRO A 27 10.36 47.84 -18.27
CA PRO A 27 11.08 47.06 -19.27
C PRO A 27 10.28 46.92 -20.56
N SER A 28 10.95 47.11 -21.69
CA SER A 28 10.35 46.95 -23.03
C SER A 28 10.70 45.60 -23.69
N ALA A 29 11.53 44.76 -23.05
CA ALA A 29 11.93 43.45 -23.55
C ALA A 29 11.75 42.33 -22.53
N MET A 30 11.43 41.13 -23.03
CA MET A 30 11.34 39.90 -22.25
C MET A 30 12.70 39.20 -22.20
N LEU A 31 13.01 38.52 -21.08
CA LEU A 31 14.12 37.58 -21.01
C LEU A 31 13.68 36.25 -21.62
N ASP A 32 14.27 35.89 -22.76
CA ASP A 32 14.18 34.54 -23.31
C ASP A 32 15.49 33.79 -23.03
N ILE A 33 15.38 32.57 -22.47
CA ILE A 33 16.53 31.75 -22.10
C ILE A 33 16.59 30.58 -23.07
N VAL A 34 17.43 30.75 -24.08
CA VAL A 34 17.71 29.70 -25.07
C VAL A 34 19.09 29.11 -24.81
N PRO A 35 19.22 27.79 -24.57
CA PRO A 35 20.51 27.16 -24.38
C PRO A 35 21.37 27.32 -25.64
N LYS A 36 22.63 27.73 -25.46
CA LYS A 36 23.54 28.12 -26.56
C LYS A 36 24.06 26.93 -27.40
N SER A 37 23.81 25.68 -26.99
CA SER A 37 24.33 24.47 -27.65
C SER A 37 23.55 23.21 -27.22
N ASN A 38 24.04 22.02 -27.60
CA ASN A 38 23.64 20.70 -27.05
C ASN A 38 23.96 20.56 -25.54
N SER A 39 23.88 21.63 -24.76
CA SER A 39 23.96 21.55 -23.31
C SER A 39 22.78 20.73 -22.79
N ASN A 40 23.04 19.88 -21.80
CA ASN A 40 21.99 19.12 -21.13
C ASN A 40 21.01 20.01 -20.35
N TYR A 41 21.26 21.32 -20.23
CA TYR A 41 20.48 22.23 -19.39
C TYR A 41 19.95 23.42 -20.19
N THR A 42 18.67 23.74 -19.97
CA THR A 42 17.99 24.97 -20.41
C THR A 42 18.22 26.11 -19.40
N LEU A 43 18.11 25.81 -18.11
CA LEU A 43 18.37 26.76 -17.01
C LEU A 43 19.15 26.06 -15.90
N LYS A 44 20.17 26.72 -15.35
CA LYS A 44 20.96 26.20 -14.22
C LYS A 44 21.14 27.28 -13.16
N LEU A 45 20.68 27.00 -11.94
CA LEU A 45 20.77 27.89 -10.80
C LEU A 45 21.88 27.42 -9.85
N LYS A 46 22.75 28.34 -9.45
CA LYS A 46 23.84 28.09 -8.51
C LYS A 46 23.80 29.07 -7.34
N ASN A 47 24.31 28.64 -6.17
CA ASN A 47 24.48 29.51 -5.01
C ASN A 47 25.76 30.36 -5.12
N GLY A 48 25.99 31.25 -4.15
CA GLY A 48 27.19 32.09 -4.07
C GLY A 48 28.50 31.31 -3.92
N ALA A 49 28.44 30.03 -3.53
CA ALA A 49 29.57 29.11 -3.50
C ALA A 49 29.78 28.36 -4.84
N ASN A 50 29.06 28.74 -5.90
CA ASN A 50 29.09 28.11 -7.22
C ASN A 50 28.61 26.64 -7.24
N GLU A 51 27.87 26.21 -6.22
CA GLU A 51 27.21 24.91 -6.19
C GLU A 51 25.83 24.99 -6.83
N GLU A 52 25.50 23.99 -7.63
CA GLU A 52 24.17 23.86 -8.24
C GLU A 52 23.08 23.60 -7.20
N VAL A 53 21.99 24.35 -7.30
CA VAL A 53 20.83 24.25 -6.39
C VAL A 53 19.65 23.59 -7.10
N SER A 54 19.42 23.96 -8.36
CA SER A 54 18.42 23.36 -9.25
C SER A 54 18.75 23.59 -10.71
N ASN A 55 18.19 22.77 -11.60
CA ASN A 55 18.29 22.97 -13.04
C ASN A 55 17.02 22.48 -13.75
N ILE A 56 16.85 22.96 -14.98
CA ILE A 56 15.87 22.47 -15.94
C ILE A 56 16.68 21.94 -17.12
N ASP A 57 16.49 20.68 -17.48
CA ASP A 57 17.18 20.10 -18.62
C ASP A 57 16.59 20.57 -19.97
N ASN A 58 17.18 20.14 -21.07
CA ASN A 58 16.70 20.47 -22.41
C ASN A 58 15.43 19.71 -22.85
N ASN A 59 14.96 18.75 -22.07
CA ASN A 59 13.75 17.97 -22.34
C ASN A 59 12.59 18.31 -21.38
N GLY A 60 12.81 19.23 -20.43
CA GLY A 60 11.81 19.77 -19.52
C GLY A 60 11.81 19.15 -18.11
N ASN A 61 12.71 18.20 -17.80
CA ASN A 61 12.84 17.71 -16.43
C ASN A 61 13.38 18.79 -15.51
N VAL A 62 12.78 18.89 -14.33
CA VAL A 62 13.21 19.81 -13.28
C VAL A 62 13.95 19.00 -12.20
N TYR A 63 15.20 19.37 -11.96
CA TYR A 63 16.06 18.74 -10.97
C TYR A 63 16.19 19.61 -9.72
N PHE A 64 15.99 19.00 -8.56
CA PHE A 64 16.22 19.59 -7.25
C PHE A 64 17.39 18.86 -6.59
N LYS A 65 18.44 19.59 -6.19
CA LYS A 65 19.55 19.00 -5.41
C LYS A 65 19.23 18.94 -3.91
N GLY A 66 18.34 19.82 -3.45
CA GLY A 66 17.80 19.82 -2.09
C GLY A 66 16.41 19.19 -2.01
N ALA A 67 15.80 19.28 -0.84
CA ALA A 67 14.43 18.79 -0.62
C ALA A 67 13.37 19.69 -1.28
N LEU A 68 12.29 19.07 -1.75
CA LEU A 68 11.06 19.75 -2.12
C LEU A 68 10.28 20.13 -0.85
N LYS A 69 10.20 21.42 -0.52
CA LYS A 69 9.65 21.89 0.75
C LYS A 69 8.26 22.52 0.60
N SER A 70 7.21 21.72 0.44
CA SER A 70 5.86 22.28 0.45
C SER A 70 5.50 22.81 1.83
N ASN A 71 4.99 24.05 1.89
CA ASN A 71 4.72 24.78 3.13
C ASN A 71 5.92 24.77 4.11
N GLY A 72 7.16 24.78 3.58
CA GLY A 72 8.37 24.78 4.40
C GLY A 72 8.76 23.43 5.02
N ASN A 73 8.02 22.35 4.74
CA ASN A 73 8.32 20.99 5.22
C ASN A 73 8.79 20.09 4.06
N ALA A 74 9.86 19.32 4.27
CA ALA A 74 10.43 18.39 3.29
C ALA A 74 9.71 17.02 3.23
N GLY A 75 8.76 16.78 4.14
CA GLY A 75 8.22 15.46 4.39
C GLY A 75 9.20 14.59 5.20
N THR A 76 8.72 13.43 5.62
CA THR A 76 9.52 12.37 6.26
C THR A 76 9.33 11.06 5.49
N ASP A 77 10.10 10.03 5.83
CA ASP A 77 9.95 8.72 5.21
C ASP A 77 8.50 8.21 5.30
N GLY A 78 8.03 7.58 4.22
CA GLY A 78 6.65 7.11 4.08
C GLY A 78 5.59 8.19 3.78
N TYR A 79 5.96 9.45 3.55
CA TYR A 79 5.00 10.50 3.16
C TYR A 79 4.97 10.70 1.64
N LEU A 80 3.81 11.06 1.10
CA LEU A 80 3.59 11.44 -0.30
C LEU A 80 3.06 12.87 -0.40
N LEU A 81 3.25 13.51 -1.55
CA LEU A 81 2.75 14.86 -1.81
C LEU A 81 1.33 14.78 -2.40
N GLU A 82 0.33 15.30 -1.69
CA GLU A 82 -1.07 15.30 -2.10
C GLU A 82 -1.51 16.67 -2.62
N SER A 83 -2.17 16.71 -3.78
CA SER A 83 -2.77 17.94 -4.32
C SER A 83 -3.94 18.38 -3.46
N ARG A 84 -4.03 19.69 -3.19
CA ARG A 84 -5.16 20.29 -2.46
C ARG A 84 -6.15 21.03 -3.36
N GLY A 85 -6.06 20.80 -4.67
CA GLY A 85 -6.89 21.46 -5.67
C GLY A 85 -6.23 22.71 -6.25
N VAL A 86 -7.00 23.43 -7.06
CA VAL A 86 -6.51 24.59 -7.81
C VAL A 86 -6.06 25.69 -6.85
N ASN A 87 -4.91 26.30 -7.13
CA ASN A 87 -4.30 27.39 -6.36
C ASN A 87 -3.92 27.07 -4.90
N GLU A 88 -4.03 25.82 -4.46
CA GLU A 88 -3.59 25.40 -3.13
C GLU A 88 -2.23 24.70 -3.21
N SER A 89 -1.30 25.07 -2.31
CA SER A 89 -0.04 24.35 -2.17
C SER A 89 -0.31 22.89 -1.76
N PRO A 90 0.33 21.91 -2.42
CA PRO A 90 0.18 20.52 -2.02
C PRO A 90 0.73 20.27 -0.61
N ILE A 91 0.38 19.17 0.04
CA ILE A 91 0.86 18.85 1.40
C ILE A 91 1.48 17.47 1.47
N TRP A 92 2.43 17.29 2.39
CA TRP A 92 2.94 15.97 2.71
C TRP A 92 1.93 15.23 3.59
N VAL A 93 1.52 14.04 3.17
CA VAL A 93 0.59 13.16 3.90
C VAL A 93 1.21 11.78 4.09
N ASP A 94 0.98 11.16 5.24
CA ASP A 94 1.45 9.79 5.52
C ASP A 94 0.79 8.82 4.55
N ALA A 95 1.59 8.10 3.76
CA ALA A 95 1.11 7.11 2.79
C ALA A 95 0.30 5.99 3.44
N ASN A 96 0.54 5.71 4.73
CA ASN A 96 -0.19 4.69 5.48
C ASN A 96 -1.56 5.16 5.97
N GLN A 97 -1.79 6.48 5.97
CA GLN A 97 -3.06 7.11 6.36
C GLN A 97 -3.84 7.67 5.16
N THR A 98 -3.21 7.84 3.99
CA THR A 98 -3.91 8.29 2.79
C THR A 98 -4.72 7.14 2.18
N VAL A 99 -6.03 7.38 2.02
CA VAL A 99 -7.02 6.44 1.47
C VAL A 99 -6.69 6.00 0.04
N VAL A 100 -5.79 6.71 -0.65
CA VAL A 100 -5.47 6.55 -2.06
C VAL A 100 -4.77 5.21 -2.40
N TYR A 101 -4.24 4.45 -1.42
CA TYR A 101 -3.58 3.17 -1.69
C TYR A 101 -4.03 1.97 -0.85
N LYS A 102 -5.00 2.12 0.06
CA LYS A 102 -5.56 0.97 0.82
C LYS A 102 -6.84 0.46 0.19
N TYR A 103 -6.74 -0.18 -0.98
CA TYR A 103 -7.83 -1.05 -1.44
C TYR A 103 -8.01 -2.25 -0.53
N VAL A 104 -6.99 -2.64 0.24
CA VAL A 104 -7.03 -3.80 1.12
C VAL A 104 -6.62 -3.42 2.55
N THR A 105 -7.52 -3.60 3.50
CA THR A 105 -7.26 -3.52 4.94
C THR A 105 -7.23 -4.93 5.51
N ILE A 106 -6.23 -5.26 6.33
CA ILE A 106 -6.22 -6.54 7.07
C ILE A 106 -7.27 -6.47 8.18
N GLY A 107 -8.36 -7.21 8.02
CA GLY A 107 -9.43 -7.32 9.01
C GLY A 107 -9.04 -8.19 10.19
N TYR A 108 -8.35 -9.30 9.92
CA TYR A 108 -7.86 -10.23 10.95
C TYR A 108 -6.67 -11.02 10.44
N ASN A 109 -5.63 -11.15 11.25
CA ASN A 109 -4.52 -12.05 10.99
C ASN A 109 -4.08 -12.70 12.29
N ALA A 110 -4.05 -14.02 12.31
CA ALA A 110 -3.69 -14.77 13.50
C ALA A 110 -3.06 -16.10 13.13
N VAL A 111 -2.27 -16.60 14.07
CA VAL A 111 -1.62 -17.90 14.03
C VAL A 111 -1.85 -18.57 15.38
N ASN A 112 -2.09 -19.87 15.34
CA ASN A 112 -2.12 -20.76 16.48
C ASN A 112 -1.10 -21.88 16.25
N THR A 113 -0.13 -22.00 17.15
CA THR A 113 0.92 -23.02 17.15
C THR A 113 0.76 -24.05 18.27
N ASN A 114 -0.34 -23.99 19.03
CA ASN A 114 -0.65 -24.96 20.06
C ASN A 114 -1.29 -26.18 19.43
N GLU A 115 -0.84 -27.36 19.89
CA GLU A 115 -1.45 -28.61 19.50
C GLU A 115 -2.88 -28.72 20.03
N SER A 116 -3.81 -29.10 19.15
CA SER A 116 -5.19 -29.37 19.50
C SER A 116 -5.32 -30.71 20.22
N SER A 117 -6.38 -30.86 21.03
CA SER A 117 -6.83 -32.18 21.45
C SER A 117 -7.14 -33.06 20.23
N GLN A 118 -7.07 -34.37 20.42
CA GLN A 118 -7.44 -35.34 19.39
C GLN A 118 -8.91 -35.15 18.97
N VAL A 119 -9.12 -35.21 17.66
CA VAL A 119 -10.41 -35.14 16.97
C VAL A 119 -10.69 -36.53 16.40
N ASN A 120 -11.90 -37.03 16.60
CA ASN A 120 -12.31 -38.35 16.10
C ASN A 120 -12.39 -38.36 14.58
N ALA A 121 -12.19 -39.53 13.98
CA ALA A 121 -12.43 -39.74 12.56
C ALA A 121 -13.86 -39.33 12.18
N ASP A 122 -14.02 -38.85 10.94
CA ASP A 122 -15.31 -38.45 10.34
C ASP A 122 -16.08 -37.38 11.13
N SER A 123 -15.43 -36.68 12.06
CA SER A 123 -16.01 -35.55 12.79
C SER A 123 -15.51 -34.23 12.23
N GLU A 124 -16.41 -33.25 12.15
CA GLU A 124 -16.08 -31.88 11.77
C GLU A 124 -15.60 -31.10 13.00
N LYS A 125 -14.50 -30.35 12.84
CA LYS A 125 -13.93 -29.51 13.90
C LYS A 125 -13.81 -28.07 13.46
N LEU A 126 -14.33 -27.14 14.26
CA LEU A 126 -13.99 -25.71 14.14
C LEU A 126 -12.54 -25.48 14.54
N ILE A 127 -11.84 -24.72 13.71
CA ILE A 127 -10.41 -24.46 13.88
C ILE A 127 -10.21 -23.19 14.68
N ASN A 128 -9.43 -23.29 15.76
CA ASN A 128 -9.01 -22.13 16.52
C ASN A 128 -7.71 -21.57 15.95
N PHE A 129 -7.70 -20.29 15.57
CA PHE A 129 -6.54 -19.58 15.07
C PHE A 129 -5.87 -18.67 16.11
N THR A 130 -6.35 -18.67 17.36
CA THR A 130 -5.86 -17.76 18.41
C THR A 130 -5.08 -18.53 19.48
N THR A 131 -3.80 -18.20 19.62
CA THR A 131 -3.02 -18.46 20.85
C THR A 131 -2.41 -17.16 21.35
N ASN A 132 -3.12 -16.54 22.30
CA ASN A 132 -2.67 -15.46 23.19
C ASN A 132 -2.57 -14.01 22.65
N THR A 133 -2.57 -13.74 21.35
CA THR A 133 -2.98 -12.44 20.78
C THR A 133 -3.06 -12.55 19.25
N PRO A 134 -4.10 -12.02 18.59
CA PRO A 134 -4.06 -11.89 17.13
C PRO A 134 -2.91 -10.97 16.72
N LEU A 135 -2.23 -11.27 15.61
CA LEU A 135 -1.18 -10.41 15.05
C LEU A 135 -1.79 -9.09 14.58
N VAL A 136 -2.98 -9.16 13.98
CA VAL A 136 -3.77 -7.99 13.59
C VAL A 136 -5.24 -8.30 13.83
N ASN A 137 -5.97 -7.35 14.43
CA ASN A 137 -7.42 -7.42 14.55
C ASN A 137 -8.02 -6.01 14.40
N SER A 138 -8.55 -5.70 13.21
CA SER A 138 -9.20 -4.43 12.97
C SER A 138 -10.66 -4.50 13.44
N SER A 139 -10.92 -3.91 14.61
CA SER A 139 -12.26 -3.86 15.21
C SER A 139 -13.27 -3.08 14.38
N GLU A 140 -12.82 -2.28 13.41
CA GLU A 140 -13.66 -1.57 12.45
C GLU A 140 -14.18 -2.48 11.33
N ILE A 141 -13.36 -3.44 10.87
CA ILE A 141 -13.69 -4.33 9.75
C ILE A 141 -14.50 -5.54 10.20
N GLY A 142 -14.23 -6.02 11.42
CA GLY A 142 -14.92 -7.17 12.00
C GLY A 142 -14.36 -7.53 13.36
N THR A 143 -14.76 -8.67 13.90
CA THR A 143 -14.27 -9.12 15.21
C THR A 143 -14.21 -10.64 15.26
N TRP A 144 -13.05 -11.18 15.64
CA TRP A 144 -12.92 -12.60 15.95
C TRP A 144 -13.42 -12.87 17.37
N ASN A 145 -14.33 -13.82 17.51
CA ASN A 145 -14.81 -14.30 18.79
C ASN A 145 -14.09 -15.61 19.15
N THR A 146 -13.27 -15.59 20.20
CA THR A 146 -12.43 -16.72 20.63
C THR A 146 -13.21 -17.88 21.25
N THR A 147 -14.47 -17.66 21.65
CA THR A 147 -15.35 -18.72 22.18
C THR A 147 -16.07 -19.46 21.06
N THR A 148 -16.59 -18.72 20.07
CA THR A 148 -17.34 -19.31 18.94
C THR A 148 -16.46 -19.68 17.75
N LEU A 149 -15.21 -19.20 17.72
CA LEU A 149 -14.23 -19.38 16.66
C LEU A 149 -14.71 -18.84 15.30
N LYS A 150 -15.38 -17.69 15.33
CA LYS A 150 -15.92 -17.01 14.15
C LYS A 150 -15.44 -15.58 14.06
N TYR A 151 -15.21 -15.11 12.84
CA TYR A 151 -15.03 -13.71 12.52
C TYR A 151 -16.34 -13.11 12.02
N THR A 152 -16.92 -12.16 12.75
CA THR A 152 -18.13 -11.46 12.32
C THR A 152 -17.76 -10.17 11.62
N THR A 153 -18.16 -10.02 10.35
CA THR A 153 -17.95 -8.81 9.54
C THR A 153 -18.73 -7.61 10.11
N LYS A 154 -18.15 -6.40 10.03
CA LYS A 154 -18.79 -5.15 10.47
C LYS A 154 -19.07 -4.16 9.34
N LYS A 155 -18.52 -4.41 8.14
CA LYS A 155 -18.71 -3.59 6.95
C LYS A 155 -19.14 -4.47 5.78
N ASP A 156 -19.88 -3.88 4.85
CA ASP A 156 -20.15 -4.49 3.56
C ASP A 156 -18.91 -4.36 2.68
N GLY A 157 -18.52 -5.41 1.98
CA GLY A 157 -17.37 -5.34 1.07
C GLY A 157 -16.88 -6.68 0.59
N ILE A 158 -15.76 -6.66 -0.12
CA ILE A 158 -15.09 -7.87 -0.59
C ILE A 158 -14.15 -8.34 0.49
N TYR A 159 -14.33 -9.59 0.92
CA TYR A 159 -13.47 -10.26 1.87
C TYR A 159 -12.67 -11.35 1.16
N GLU A 160 -11.36 -11.34 1.35
CA GLU A 160 -10.47 -12.41 0.94
C GLU A 160 -9.97 -13.14 2.19
N VAL A 161 -10.20 -14.45 2.24
CA VAL A 161 -9.86 -15.31 3.36
C VAL A 161 -8.83 -16.31 2.89
N LEU A 162 -7.64 -16.26 3.47
CA LEU A 162 -6.57 -17.24 3.28
C LEU A 162 -6.39 -18.03 4.56
N VAL A 163 -6.28 -19.34 4.44
CA VAL A 163 -6.14 -20.26 5.56
C VAL A 163 -5.04 -21.25 5.26
N ASN A 164 -4.21 -21.53 6.26
CA ASN A 164 -3.26 -22.63 6.25
C ASN A 164 -3.40 -23.46 7.54
N ILE A 165 -3.42 -24.78 7.45
CA ILE A 165 -3.51 -25.69 8.59
C ILE A 165 -2.57 -26.87 8.37
N ASN A 166 -1.74 -27.16 9.37
CA ASN A 166 -1.00 -28.42 9.45
C ASN A 166 -1.73 -29.35 10.42
N ALA A 167 -2.22 -30.47 9.90
CA ALA A 167 -2.90 -31.50 10.68
C ALA A 167 -2.08 -32.78 10.71
N ASN A 168 -2.06 -33.48 11.84
CA ASN A 168 -1.41 -34.77 12.00
C ASN A 168 -2.45 -35.86 12.29
N THR A 169 -2.28 -37.05 11.72
CA THR A 169 -3.17 -38.20 11.94
C THR A 169 -2.55 -39.22 12.86
N SER A 170 -3.35 -39.86 13.71
CA SER A 170 -2.87 -40.83 14.72
C SER A 170 -2.48 -42.20 14.15
N ALA A 171 -2.77 -42.49 12.87
CA ALA A 171 -2.49 -43.78 12.25
C ALA A 171 -1.86 -43.64 10.85
N SER A 172 -0.81 -44.45 10.59
CA SER A 172 -0.24 -44.65 9.27
C SER A 172 -1.17 -45.56 8.46
N THR A 173 -2.23 -44.97 7.90
CA THR A 173 -3.17 -45.67 7.03
C THR A 173 -3.17 -45.06 5.64
N THR A 174 -3.38 -45.91 4.63
CA THR A 174 -3.24 -45.57 3.21
C THR A 174 -4.44 -44.80 2.63
N ASN A 175 -5.49 -44.52 3.41
CA ASN A 175 -6.72 -43.85 2.94
C ASN A 175 -7.04 -42.60 3.76
N ARG A 176 -6.11 -41.65 3.73
CA ARG A 176 -6.28 -40.34 4.36
C ARG A 176 -7.02 -39.44 3.38
N LYS A 177 -8.21 -39.01 3.78
CA LYS A 177 -8.94 -37.96 3.09
C LYS A 177 -9.34 -36.94 4.12
N GLY A 178 -9.06 -35.69 3.83
CA GLY A 178 -9.61 -34.61 4.62
C GLY A 178 -9.90 -33.40 3.78
N ILE A 179 -10.80 -32.59 4.32
CA ILE A 179 -11.40 -31.45 3.65
C ILE A 179 -11.33 -30.29 4.61
N LEU A 180 -10.70 -29.21 4.16
CA LEU A 180 -10.82 -27.89 4.76
C LEU A 180 -12.02 -27.19 4.11
N THR A 181 -12.90 -26.64 4.94
CA THR A 181 -14.05 -25.86 4.48
C THR A 181 -13.95 -24.44 5.03
N ILE A 182 -13.97 -23.45 4.12
CA ILE A 182 -14.10 -22.04 4.46
C ILE A 182 -15.58 -21.67 4.36
N HIS A 183 -16.20 -21.33 5.48
CA HIS A 183 -17.59 -20.86 5.55
C HIS A 183 -17.60 -19.33 5.55
N MET A 184 -18.43 -18.73 4.68
CA MET A 184 -18.61 -17.29 4.56
C MET A 184 -20.12 -17.01 4.44
N GLY A 185 -20.80 -16.95 5.59
CA GLY A 185 -22.27 -16.93 5.66
C GLY A 185 -22.90 -18.24 5.22
N SER A 186 -23.86 -18.19 4.31
CA SER A 186 -24.51 -19.39 3.73
C SER A 186 -23.63 -20.11 2.71
N ALA A 187 -22.53 -19.51 2.29
CA ALA A 187 -21.62 -20.08 1.32
C ALA A 187 -20.48 -20.87 1.97
N LYS A 188 -20.05 -21.93 1.28
CA LYS A 188 -18.91 -22.73 1.68
C LYS A 188 -18.04 -23.07 0.46
N GLN A 189 -16.73 -23.04 0.64
CA GLN A 189 -15.76 -23.52 -0.35
C GLN A 189 -14.93 -24.64 0.28
N LEU A 190 -14.78 -25.74 -0.47
CA LEU A 190 -14.07 -26.93 -0.04
C LEU A 190 -12.68 -26.97 -0.67
N PHE A 191 -11.69 -27.37 0.12
CA PHE A 191 -10.31 -27.56 -0.28
C PHE A 191 -9.84 -28.93 0.19
N TRP A 192 -9.35 -29.74 -0.73
CA TRP A 192 -8.80 -31.05 -0.40
C TRP A 192 -7.36 -30.88 0.08
N GLY A 193 -7.02 -31.57 1.17
CA GLY A 193 -5.64 -31.61 1.65
C GLY A 193 -4.72 -32.25 0.61
N SER A 194 -3.50 -31.73 0.47
CA SER A 194 -2.48 -32.37 -0.35
C SER A 194 -2.04 -33.66 0.36
N ASN A 195 -2.50 -34.81 -0.13
CA ASN A 195 -2.04 -36.11 0.33
C ASN A 195 -0.56 -36.27 -0.03
N ILE A 196 0.33 -36.22 0.97
CA ILE A 196 1.69 -36.74 0.79
C ILE A 196 1.57 -38.26 0.92
N ILE A 197 1.63 -38.94 -0.22
CA ILE A 197 1.72 -40.41 -0.32
C ILE A 197 3.15 -40.80 0.10
N ASP A 198 3.46 -40.63 1.38
CA ASP A 198 4.70 -41.06 2.03
C ASP A 198 4.42 -41.04 3.54
N SER A 199 5.12 -41.91 4.28
CA SER A 199 5.21 -42.16 5.72
C SER A 199 5.02 -41.00 6.74
N ASN A 200 4.84 -39.76 6.28
CA ASN A 200 4.60 -38.60 7.11
C ASN A 200 3.17 -38.55 7.67
N THR A 201 3.04 -38.48 8.98
CA THR A 201 1.76 -38.33 9.70
C THR A 201 1.11 -36.96 9.53
N SER A 202 1.64 -36.07 8.69
CA SER A 202 1.21 -34.68 8.53
C SER A 202 0.47 -34.41 7.20
N VAL A 203 -0.53 -33.53 7.21
CA VAL A 203 -1.32 -33.06 6.07
C VAL A 203 -1.43 -31.54 6.14
N ASP A 204 -1.06 -30.88 5.05
CA ASP A 204 -1.22 -29.44 4.88
C ASP A 204 -2.50 -29.12 4.09
N TYR A 205 -3.28 -28.21 4.65
CA TYR A 205 -4.43 -27.61 3.97
C TYR A 205 -4.14 -26.15 3.69
N THR A 206 -4.31 -25.75 2.43
CA THR A 206 -4.31 -24.34 2.05
C THR A 206 -5.60 -24.02 1.31
N GLY A 207 -6.30 -22.99 1.77
CA GLY A 207 -7.52 -22.52 1.15
C GLY A 207 -7.51 -21.01 0.97
N LYS A 208 -8.05 -20.54 -0.16
CA LYS A 208 -8.23 -19.12 -0.45
C LYS A 208 -9.60 -18.88 -1.07
N VAL A 209 -10.38 -17.99 -0.49
CA VAL A 209 -11.69 -17.58 -1.01
C VAL A 209 -11.81 -16.08 -1.01
N THR A 210 -12.32 -15.52 -2.11
CA THR A 210 -12.66 -14.10 -2.20
C THR A 210 -14.15 -13.98 -2.48
N ARG A 211 -14.87 -13.19 -1.67
CA ARG A 211 -16.32 -13.03 -1.80
C ARG A 211 -16.80 -11.71 -1.22
N TYR A 212 -17.82 -11.14 -1.84
CA TYR A 212 -18.57 -10.04 -1.24
C TYR A 212 -19.42 -10.52 -0.07
N LEU A 213 -19.30 -9.89 1.09
CA LEU A 213 -20.10 -10.16 2.27
C LEU A 213 -20.79 -8.88 2.75
N ALA A 214 -22.03 -9.05 3.21
CA ALA A 214 -22.73 -8.03 3.97
C ALA A 214 -22.24 -8.02 5.42
N LYS A 215 -22.44 -6.89 6.10
CA LYS A 215 -22.22 -6.72 7.54
C LYS A 215 -22.99 -7.78 8.33
N GLY A 216 -22.35 -8.30 9.37
CA GLY A 216 -22.92 -9.29 10.29
C GLY A 216 -22.78 -10.73 9.81
N VAL A 217 -22.17 -10.96 8.64
CA VAL A 217 -21.87 -12.32 8.17
C VAL A 217 -20.67 -12.88 8.93
N ASP A 218 -20.78 -14.14 9.35
CA ASP A 218 -19.71 -14.89 9.98
C ASP A 218 -18.81 -15.59 8.96
N ILE A 219 -17.51 -15.56 9.23
CA ILE A 219 -16.48 -16.36 8.57
C ILE A 219 -15.90 -17.33 9.60
N TYR A 220 -15.86 -18.62 9.27
CA TYR A 220 -15.25 -19.63 10.14
C TYR A 220 -14.77 -20.82 9.33
N ILE A 221 -13.82 -21.58 9.89
CA ILE A 221 -13.15 -22.66 9.21
C ILE A 221 -13.44 -23.97 9.92
N THR A 222 -13.77 -25.00 9.14
CA THR A 222 -13.86 -26.36 9.63
C THR A 222 -12.91 -27.28 8.88
N VAL A 223 -12.46 -28.32 9.56
CA VAL A 223 -11.75 -29.45 8.94
C VAL A 223 -12.42 -30.75 9.36
N ASN A 224 -12.50 -31.68 8.41
CA ASN A 224 -12.95 -33.04 8.62
C ASN A 224 -11.93 -34.00 7.98
N MET A 225 -11.64 -35.13 8.63
CA MET A 225 -10.75 -36.17 8.10
C MET A 225 -11.32 -37.56 8.36
N THR A 226 -11.05 -38.51 7.47
CA THR A 226 -11.48 -39.93 7.57
C THR A 226 -10.76 -40.74 8.65
N THR A 227 -9.77 -40.14 9.31
CA THR A 227 -8.96 -40.77 10.37
C THR A 227 -8.86 -39.83 11.55
N ALA A 228 -8.71 -40.37 12.77
CA ALA A 228 -8.47 -39.55 13.96
C ALA A 228 -7.23 -38.66 13.77
N TRP A 229 -7.35 -37.40 14.17
CA TRP A 229 -6.39 -36.36 13.83
C TRP A 229 -6.29 -35.28 14.90
N LYS A 230 -5.27 -34.44 14.80
CA LYS A 230 -5.05 -33.21 15.58
C LYS A 230 -4.38 -32.18 14.69
N TYR A 231 -4.37 -30.90 15.06
CA TYR A 231 -3.57 -29.90 14.36
C TYR A 231 -2.60 -29.23 15.33
N ASN A 232 -1.40 -28.93 14.85
CA ASN A 232 -0.32 -28.27 15.61
C ASN A 232 -0.05 -26.86 15.08
N TYR A 233 -0.59 -26.53 13.91
CA TYR A 233 -0.48 -25.21 13.32
C TYR A 233 -1.77 -24.84 12.59
N SER A 234 -2.21 -23.60 12.78
CA SER A 234 -3.24 -23.00 11.94
C SER A 234 -3.00 -21.50 11.82
N ALA A 235 -3.19 -20.97 10.62
CA ALA A 235 -3.06 -19.56 10.31
C ALA A 235 -4.23 -19.09 9.47
N ILE A 236 -4.67 -17.87 9.73
CA ILE A 236 -5.71 -17.21 8.96
C ILE A 236 -5.31 -15.77 8.65
N ASN A 237 -5.66 -15.33 7.44
CA ASN A 237 -5.57 -13.95 7.02
C ASN A 237 -6.90 -13.56 6.36
N ILE A 238 -7.55 -12.54 6.90
CA ILE A 238 -8.80 -11.97 6.40
C ILE A 238 -8.50 -10.55 5.96
N ASN A 239 -8.57 -10.35 4.66
CA ASN A 239 -8.40 -9.06 4.00
C ASN A 239 -9.76 -8.50 3.61
N TYR A 240 -9.91 -7.20 3.72
CA TYR A 240 -11.14 -6.47 3.39
C TYR A 240 -10.84 -5.38 2.38
N SER A 241 -11.71 -5.30 1.38
CA SER A 241 -11.75 -4.22 0.42
C SER A 241 -13.15 -3.61 0.38
N PRO A 242 -13.27 -2.26 0.45
CA PRO A 242 -14.55 -1.63 0.21
C PRO A 242 -15.00 -1.95 -1.22
N LYS A 243 -16.32 -2.12 -1.41
CA LYS A 243 -16.89 -2.21 -2.75
C LYS A 243 -16.71 -0.85 -3.42
N THR A 244 -15.83 -0.76 -4.41
CA THR A 244 -15.76 0.41 -5.29
C THR A 244 -16.97 0.38 -6.21
N ASN A 245 -17.77 1.45 -6.19
CA ASN A 245 -18.86 1.66 -7.14
C ASN A 245 -18.31 2.07 -8.51
#